data_AF-A0A0N1LAA5-F1
#
_entry.id   AF-A0A0N1LAA5-F1
#
_cell.length_a   1.000
_cell.length_b   1.000
_cell.length_c   1.000
_cell.angle_alpha   90.00
_cell.angle_beta   90.00
_cell.angle_gamma   90.00
#
_symmetry.space_group_name_H-M   'P 1'
#
loop_
_entity.id
_entity.type
_entity.pdbx_description
1 polymer ?
#
loop_
_entity_poly.entity_id
_entity_poly.type
_entity_poly.pdbx_seq_one_letter_code
_entity_poly.pdbx_strand_id
1 'polypeptide(L)'
;MPGLGGAAAGAGGPPAGVLPGPSQEQVAGAAAMPPAERMGMIRGMVDGLAARLKTNPRDEAGWLRLMRARQVLGELGQARAARDAALAAFADDAAAQARIRAGAAEIGI
;
A
#
# COMPACT_ATOMS: atom_id res chain seq x y z
N MET A 1 2.85 -10.77 -55.35
CA MET A 1 2.49 -11.68 -54.25
C MET A 1 3.69 -12.61 -53.99
N PRO A 2 3.90 -13.18 -52.80
CA PRO A 2 4.52 -12.59 -51.60
C PRO A 2 5.70 -13.46 -51.10
N GLY A 3 6.38 -13.07 -50.00
CA GLY A 3 7.00 -14.04 -49.09
C GLY A 3 8.28 -13.63 -48.38
N LEU A 4 8.44 -14.19 -47.17
CA LEU A 4 9.57 -14.14 -46.20
C LEU A 4 9.50 -12.94 -45.23
N GLY A 5 9.60 -13.06 -43.91
CA GLY A 5 9.99 -14.13 -43.00
C GLY A 5 10.16 -13.46 -41.62
N GLY A 6 9.74 -14.11 -40.53
CA GLY A 6 9.55 -13.49 -39.21
C GLY A 6 10.81 -13.20 -38.38
N ALA A 7 10.61 -12.64 -37.18
CA ALA A 7 11.46 -12.84 -36.00
C ALA A 7 10.79 -12.23 -34.76
N ALA A 8 11.06 -12.85 -33.63
CA ALA A 8 10.48 -12.63 -32.33
C ALA A 8 11.03 -11.40 -31.58
N ALA A 9 10.50 -11.25 -30.37
CA ALA A 9 11.09 -10.66 -29.17
C ALA A 9 10.70 -9.21 -28.83
N GLY A 10 10.04 -9.09 -27.68
CA GLY A 10 9.79 -7.81 -27.03
C GLY A 10 8.80 -7.90 -25.86
N ALA A 11 8.87 -8.94 -25.03
CA ALA A 11 8.25 -8.93 -23.72
C ALA A 11 9.01 -7.94 -22.83
N GLY A 12 8.69 -6.65 -22.97
CA GLY A 12 9.16 -5.59 -22.09
C GLY A 12 8.33 -5.59 -20.81
N GLY A 13 8.76 -6.35 -19.80
CA GLY A 13 8.28 -6.13 -18.44
C GLY A 13 8.64 -4.71 -17.99
N PRO A 14 7.74 -3.98 -17.31
CA PRO A 14 8.04 -2.62 -16.88
C PRO A 14 9.17 -2.62 -15.83
N PRO A 15 10.02 -1.59 -15.82
CA PRO A 15 11.20 -1.53 -14.96
C PRO A 15 10.82 -1.45 -13.47
N ALA A 16 11.39 -2.34 -12.68
CA ALA A 16 11.49 -2.21 -11.24
C ALA A 16 12.42 -1.01 -10.92
N GLY A 17 11.88 0.06 -10.31
CA GLY A 17 12.74 1.18 -9.89
C GLY A 17 12.04 2.49 -9.53
N VAL A 18 10.77 2.65 -9.88
CA VAL A 18 9.89 3.67 -9.32
C VAL A 18 8.69 2.92 -8.78
N LEU A 19 8.13 3.29 -7.63
CA LEU A 19 6.78 2.84 -7.29
C LEU A 19 5.86 3.91 -7.89
N PRO A 20 5.45 3.81 -9.18
CA PRO A 20 4.46 4.71 -9.71
C PRO A 20 3.22 4.52 -8.84
N GLY A 21 2.76 5.61 -8.23
CA GLY A 21 1.33 5.70 -7.95
C GLY A 21 0.60 5.34 -9.24
N PRO A 22 -0.52 4.61 -9.16
CA PRO A 22 -1.23 4.14 -10.35
C PRO A 22 -1.36 5.30 -11.35
N SER A 23 -0.91 5.09 -12.59
CA SER A 23 -1.02 6.08 -13.67
C SER A 23 -2.46 6.60 -13.71
N GLN A 24 -2.73 7.87 -14.04
CA GLN A 24 -4.11 8.39 -14.06
C GLN A 24 -5.06 7.51 -14.88
N GLU A 25 -4.57 6.85 -15.93
CA GLU A 25 -5.32 5.86 -16.73
C GLU A 25 -5.63 4.56 -15.96
N GLN A 26 -4.76 4.12 -15.05
CA GLN A 26 -5.01 3.01 -14.14
C GLN A 26 -5.95 3.41 -13.01
N VAL A 27 -5.98 4.68 -12.59
CA VAL A 27 -6.98 5.19 -11.63
C VAL A 27 -8.37 5.27 -12.28
N ALA A 28 -8.44 5.70 -13.54
CA ALA A 28 -9.66 5.75 -14.33
C ALA A 28 -10.17 4.33 -14.71
N GLY A 29 -9.28 3.41 -15.05
CA GLY A 29 -9.61 1.99 -15.27
C GLY A 29 -9.99 1.27 -13.97
N ALA A 30 -9.33 1.62 -12.86
CA ALA A 30 -9.73 1.12 -11.55
C ALA A 30 -11.16 1.58 -11.25
N ALA A 31 -11.56 2.83 -11.54
CA ALA A 31 -12.93 3.32 -11.34
C ALA A 31 -14.02 2.45 -12.00
N ALA A 32 -13.68 1.75 -13.09
CA ALA A 32 -14.55 0.78 -13.78
C ALA A 32 -14.39 -0.68 -13.29
N MET A 33 -13.41 -0.98 -12.43
CA MET A 33 -13.23 -2.31 -11.83
C MET A 33 -14.18 -2.54 -10.66
N PRO A 34 -14.66 -3.79 -10.47
CA PRO A 34 -15.46 -4.14 -9.32
C PRO A 34 -14.69 -3.82 -8.02
N PRO A 35 -15.34 -3.21 -7.01
CA PRO A 35 -14.69 -2.78 -5.79
C PRO A 35 -13.91 -3.91 -5.10
N ALA A 36 -14.35 -5.16 -5.21
CA ALA A 36 -13.69 -6.32 -4.63
C ALA A 36 -12.28 -6.59 -5.21
N GLU A 37 -12.11 -6.45 -6.54
CA GLU A 37 -10.82 -6.71 -7.20
C GLU A 37 -9.80 -5.61 -6.88
N ARG A 38 -10.27 -4.35 -6.82
CA ARG A 38 -9.46 -3.23 -6.37
C ARG A 38 -9.02 -3.39 -4.92
N MET A 39 -9.89 -3.90 -4.04
CA MET A 39 -9.56 -4.16 -2.64
C MET A 39 -8.50 -5.26 -2.49
N GLY A 40 -8.55 -6.31 -3.31
CA GLY A 40 -7.51 -7.34 -3.34
C GLY A 40 -6.13 -6.79 -3.69
N MET A 41 -6.05 -5.94 -4.73
CA MET A 41 -4.81 -5.27 -5.10
C MET A 41 -4.30 -4.32 -4.01
N ILE A 42 -5.18 -3.49 -3.43
CA ILE A 42 -4.83 -2.56 -2.35
C ILE A 42 -4.27 -3.34 -1.15
N ARG A 43 -4.90 -4.48 -0.79
CA ARG A 43 -4.46 -5.31 0.34
C ARG A 43 -3.03 -5.83 0.14
N GLY A 44 -2.68 -6.27 -1.07
CA GLY A 44 -1.30 -6.69 -1.40
C GLY A 44 -0.29 -5.54 -1.28
N MET A 45 -0.65 -4.34 -1.73
CA MET A 45 0.20 -3.15 -1.61
C MET A 45 0.37 -2.70 -0.15
N VAL A 46 -0.70 -2.78 0.65
CA VAL A 46 -0.73 -2.47 2.08
C VAL A 46 0.13 -3.46 2.87
N ASP A 47 0.09 -4.75 2.52
CA ASP A 47 0.95 -5.74 3.16
C ASP A 47 2.44 -5.51 2.85
N GLY A 48 2.76 -5.19 1.59
CA GLY A 48 4.11 -4.79 1.18
C GLY A 48 4.58 -3.52 1.91
N LEU A 49 3.70 -2.54 2.10
CA LEU A 49 3.98 -1.35 2.90
C LEU A 49 4.27 -1.72 4.36
N ALA A 50 3.49 -2.61 4.96
CA ALA A 50 3.71 -3.07 6.34
C ALA A 50 5.08 -3.77 6.50
N ALA A 51 5.46 -4.62 5.54
CA ALA A 51 6.77 -5.26 5.52
C ALA A 51 7.90 -4.22 5.41
N ARG A 52 7.73 -3.20 4.56
CA ARG A 52 8.70 -2.10 4.43
C ARG A 52 8.82 -1.29 5.72
N LEU A 53 7.70 -1.01 6.38
CA LEU A 53 7.66 -0.28 7.65
C LEU A 53 8.29 -1.07 8.80
N LYS A 54 8.25 -2.41 8.78
CA LYS A 54 9.03 -3.22 9.73
C LYS A 54 10.53 -3.01 9.55
N THR A 55 10.99 -2.84 8.31
CA THR A 55 12.42 -2.57 8.02
C THR A 55 12.79 -1.10 8.22
N ASN A 56 11.85 -0.17 7.97
CA ASN A 56 12.00 1.25 8.24
C ASN A 56 10.90 1.74 9.22
N PRO A 57 11.05 1.43 10.52
CA PRO A 57 10.03 1.71 11.53
C PRO A 57 9.78 3.21 11.75
N ARG A 58 10.75 4.07 11.41
CA ARG A 58 10.71 5.52 11.63
C ARG A 58 9.86 6.31 10.63
N ASP A 59 8.90 5.67 9.97
CA ASP A 59 8.04 6.32 8.97
C ASP A 59 6.60 6.48 9.49
N GLU A 60 6.35 7.57 10.23
CA GLU A 60 5.06 7.86 10.88
C GLU A 60 3.92 7.94 9.86
N ALA A 61 4.16 8.65 8.76
CA ALA A 61 3.19 8.84 7.69
C ALA A 61 2.77 7.51 7.02
N GLY A 62 3.70 6.58 6.85
CA GLY A 62 3.46 5.25 6.32
C GLY A 62 2.61 4.40 7.26
N TRP A 63 2.85 4.46 8.56
CA TRP A 63 2.00 3.78 9.55
C TRP A 63 0.57 4.32 9.55
N LEU A 64 0.39 5.65 9.51
CA LEU A 64 -0.93 6.27 9.40
C LEU A 64 -1.66 5.84 8.12
N ARG A 65 -0.95 5.81 6.99
CA ARG A 65 -1.49 5.34 5.71
C ARG A 65 -1.88 3.86 5.78
N LEU A 66 -1.06 3.03 6.41
CA LEU A 66 -1.30 1.61 6.57
C LEU A 66 -2.58 1.35 7.37
N MET A 67 -2.78 2.06 8.48
CA MET A 67 -3.98 1.92 9.30
C MET A 67 -5.24 2.38 8.55
N ARG A 68 -5.20 3.54 7.86
CA ARG A 68 -6.31 4.00 7.03
C ARG A 68 -6.69 3.03 5.92
N ALA A 69 -5.69 2.50 5.22
CA ALA A 69 -5.95 1.57 4.13
C ALA A 69 -6.61 0.27 4.65
N ARG A 70 -6.12 -0.27 5.77
CA ARG A 70 -6.73 -1.44 6.43
C ARG A 70 -8.14 -1.14 6.96
N GLN A 71 -8.41 0.08 7.43
CA GLN A 71 -9.74 0.50 7.86
C GLN A 71 -10.75 0.53 6.70
N VAL A 72 -10.35 1.09 5.55
CA VAL A 72 -11.18 1.13 4.34
C VAL A 72 -11.46 -0.29 3.81
N LEU A 73 -10.52 -1.21 4.00
CA LEU A 73 -10.68 -2.64 3.70
C LEU A 73 -11.58 -3.38 4.70
N GLY A 74 -12.02 -2.74 5.79
CA GLY A 74 -12.75 -3.39 6.89
C GLY A 74 -11.87 -4.29 7.77
N GLU A 75 -10.56 -4.29 7.58
CA GLU A 75 -9.60 -5.10 8.34
C GLU A 75 -9.18 -4.43 9.65
N LEU A 76 -10.15 -4.14 10.52
CA LEU A 76 -9.90 -3.47 11.80
C LEU A 76 -8.86 -4.20 12.66
N GLY A 77 -8.87 -5.54 12.67
CA GLY A 77 -7.87 -6.33 13.41
C GLY A 77 -6.44 -6.11 12.92
N GLN A 78 -6.24 -6.08 11.60
CA GLN A 78 -4.93 -5.81 11.01
C GLN A 78 -4.53 -4.35 11.21
N ALA A 79 -5.49 -3.42 11.19
CA ALA A 79 -5.22 -2.02 11.44
C ALA A 79 -4.78 -1.76 12.89
N ARG A 80 -5.36 -2.47 13.87
CA ARG A 80 -4.88 -2.46 15.27
C ARG A 80 -3.48 -3.03 15.39
N ALA A 81 -3.20 -4.14 14.71
CA ALA A 81 -1.84 -4.71 14.69
C ALA A 81 -0.83 -3.73 14.08
N ALA A 82 -1.21 -2.99 13.03
CA ALA A 82 -0.40 -1.92 12.46
C ALA A 82 -0.16 -0.77 13.44
N ARG A 83 -1.19 -0.36 14.19
CA ARG A 83 -1.06 0.63 15.27
C ARG A 83 -0.05 0.18 16.32
N ASP A 84 -0.18 -1.04 16.84
CA ASP A 84 0.71 -1.56 17.88
C ASP A 84 2.16 -1.66 17.39
N ALA A 85 2.36 -2.14 16.15
CA ALA A 85 3.67 -2.18 15.53
C ALA A 85 4.29 -0.78 15.35
N ALA A 86 3.47 0.20 14.96
CA ALA A 86 3.89 1.60 14.89
C ALA A 86 4.27 2.14 16.27
N LEU A 87 3.50 1.84 17.32
CA LEU A 87 3.84 2.30 18.68
C LEU A 87 5.13 1.67 19.19
N ALA A 88 5.36 0.38 18.91
CA ALA A 88 6.62 -0.29 19.24
C ALA A 88 7.80 0.30 18.45
N ALA A 89 7.60 0.64 17.17
CA ALA A 89 8.57 1.30 16.33
C ALA A 89 9.00 2.68 16.84
N PHE A 90 8.06 3.44 17.42
CA PHE A 90 8.29 4.76 18.00
C PHE A 90 8.36 4.72 19.53
N ALA A 91 8.80 3.62 20.14
CA ALA A 91 8.90 3.50 21.61
C ALA A 91 9.74 4.60 22.27
N ASP A 92 10.71 5.16 21.53
CA ASP A 92 11.59 6.24 21.97
C ASP A 92 11.02 7.65 21.73
N ASP A 93 9.93 7.77 20.95
CA ASP A 93 9.33 9.05 20.56
C ASP A 93 7.86 9.13 20.99
N ALA A 94 7.64 9.66 22.19
CA ALA A 94 6.31 9.80 22.78
C ALA A 94 5.38 10.72 21.96
N ALA A 95 5.93 11.71 21.26
CA ALA A 95 5.16 12.62 20.43
C ALA A 95 4.60 11.92 19.18
N ALA A 96 5.43 11.12 18.50
CA ALA A 96 5.03 10.29 17.37
C ALA A 96 4.01 9.23 17.82
N GLN A 97 4.22 8.59 18.97
CA GLN A 97 3.23 7.66 19.53
C GLN A 97 1.87 8.33 19.77
N ALA A 98 1.86 9.56 20.29
CA ALA A 98 0.62 10.32 20.49
C ALA A 98 -0.09 10.62 19.17
N ARG A 99 0.66 11.03 18.12
CA ARG A 99 0.11 11.26 16.78
C ARG A 99 -0.43 9.99 16.14
N ILE A 100 0.28 8.89 16.25
CA ILE A 100 -0.15 7.57 15.75
C ILE A 100 -1.45 7.14 16.44
N ARG A 101 -1.53 7.29 17.78
CA ARG A 101 -2.76 6.98 18.54
C ARG A 101 -3.91 7.88 18.15
N ALA A 102 -3.68 9.18 17.99
CA ALA A 102 -4.70 10.13 17.56
C ALA A 102 -5.24 9.76 16.18
N GLY A 103 -4.35 9.53 15.21
CA GLY A 103 -4.75 9.15 13.86
C GLY A 103 -5.45 7.78 13.79
N ALA A 104 -5.08 6.82 14.65
CA ALA A 104 -5.80 5.56 14.79
C ALA A 104 -7.19 5.73 15.41
N ALA A 105 -7.31 6.60 16.43
CA ALA A 105 -8.59 6.90 17.07
C ALA A 105 -9.57 7.60 16.11
N GLU A 106 -9.09 8.51 15.26
CA GLU A 106 -9.91 9.20 14.25
C GLU A 106 -10.57 8.25 13.25
N ILE A 107 -9.97 7.08 13.02
CA ILE A 107 -10.47 6.05 12.10
C ILE A 107 -11.09 4.85 12.84
N GLY A 108 -11.26 4.94 14.16
CA GLY A 108 -11.98 3.95 14.98
C GLY A 108 -11.17 2.70 15.34
N ILE A 109 -9.84 2.80 15.45
CA ILE A 109 -8.92 1.65 15.60
C ILE A 109 -8.23 1.59 16.97
#